data_AF-A0A7L1AAZ9-F1
#
_entry.id   AF-A0A7L1AAZ9-F1
#
_cell.length_a   1.000
_cell.length_b   1.000
_cell.length_c   1.000
_cell.angle_alpha   90.00
_cell.angle_beta   90.00
_cell.angle_gamma   90.00
#
_symmetry.space_group_name_H-M   'P 1'
#
loop_
_entity.id
_entity.type
_entity.pdbx_description
1 polymer ?
#
loop_
_entity_poly.entity_id
_entity_poly.type
_entity_poly.pdbx_seq_one_letter_code
_entity_poly.pdbx_strand_id
1 'polypeptide(L)'
;AVISRSQEGPGEMGRAVLIPKEEQEKMKELFKINQFNLLASDRIALNRSLPDVRLDGCKSKVYPAELPNTSVVIVFHNEAWSTLLRTVHSVIERSPPRLLAEIVLVDDASEREFLKASLENYVKKLEVSIKILRMEQRSGLIRARLRGAAASTGQVITFLDAHCECTLGWLEPLLARIKEDRKTVVCPIIDVISDDTFEYMAGSDMTYGGFNWKLNFRWYPVPQREMDRRKGDRTLPVRTPTMAGGLFSIDRSYFEEIGTYDAGMDIWGGENLEMSFRIWQCGGSLEIVTCSHVGHVFRKATPYTFPGGTGHVINKNNRRLAEVWMDEFKDFFYIISPGVVRVDYGDVSARKALRESLRCKPFSWYLENVYPDSQIPRRYYSLGEIRNVETNQCLDNMGRKENEKVGFFNCHGMGGNQVFSYTADKEIRTDDLCLDVSRLNGPVLMLKCHHLRGNQLWEYDAEKLTLRHPNSNQCLAEPSDEDRLVPTVRECGRGRAQQWLLRNATLGA
;
A
#
# COMPACT_ATOMS: atom_id res chain seq x y z
N ALA A 1 -40.33 2.25 8.90
CA ALA A 1 -40.49 3.35 7.92
C ALA A 1 -39.30 4.26 8.07
N VAL A 2 -38.38 4.28 7.10
CA VAL A 2 -37.22 5.18 7.12
C VAL A 2 -37.76 6.57 6.82
N ILE A 3 -37.77 7.45 7.82
CA ILE A 3 -38.06 8.87 7.62
C ILE A 3 -36.98 9.37 6.67
N SER A 4 -37.37 9.67 5.43
CA SER A 4 -36.54 10.36 4.44
C SER A 4 -36.16 11.73 5.01
N ARG A 5 -35.04 11.78 5.75
CA ARG A 5 -34.42 13.04 6.17
C ARG A 5 -34.10 13.84 4.92
N SER A 6 -34.32 15.15 4.96
CA SER A 6 -33.93 16.05 3.88
C SER A 6 -32.43 15.89 3.60
N GLN A 7 -32.07 15.43 2.40
CA GLN A 7 -30.70 15.30 1.91
C GLN A 7 -30.11 16.66 1.53
N GLU A 8 -30.39 17.68 2.34
CA GLU A 8 -30.05 19.07 2.07
C GLU A 8 -29.00 19.53 3.09
N GLY A 9 -27.79 19.80 2.61
CA GLY A 9 -26.68 20.27 3.43
C GLY A 9 -25.33 20.15 2.71
N PRO A 10 -24.28 20.83 3.20
CA PRO A 10 -22.93 20.68 2.65
C PRO A 10 -22.47 19.22 2.72
N GLY A 11 -22.03 18.68 1.59
CA GLY A 11 -21.42 17.35 1.51
C GLY A 11 -22.39 16.16 1.56
N GLU A 12 -23.71 16.41 1.62
CA GLU A 12 -24.73 15.36 1.49
C GLU A 12 -24.59 14.62 0.15
N MET A 13 -24.93 13.33 0.16
CA MET A 13 -24.71 12.41 -0.96
C MET A 13 -23.25 12.40 -1.46
N GLY A 14 -22.30 12.66 -0.55
CA GLY A 14 -20.86 12.66 -0.87
C GLY A 14 -20.40 13.78 -1.79
N ARG A 15 -21.20 14.85 -2.00
CA ARG A 15 -20.85 15.95 -2.91
C ARG A 15 -19.66 16.78 -2.41
N ALA A 16 -18.92 17.38 -3.34
CA ALA A 16 -17.84 18.31 -3.01
C ALA A 16 -18.35 19.53 -2.23
N VAL A 17 -17.64 19.91 -1.16
CA VAL A 17 -17.86 21.15 -0.42
C VAL A 17 -16.84 22.19 -0.87
N LEU A 18 -17.33 23.22 -1.55
CA LEU A 18 -16.50 24.32 -2.04
C LEU A 18 -16.43 25.43 -0.99
N ILE A 19 -15.22 25.81 -0.61
CA ILE A 19 -15.00 26.91 0.34
C ILE A 19 -15.04 28.26 -0.40
N PRO A 20 -15.86 29.23 0.05
CA PRO A 20 -15.91 30.58 -0.52
C PRO A 20 -14.55 31.27 -0.56
N LYS A 21 -14.35 32.18 -1.50
CA LYS A 21 -13.06 32.85 -1.72
C LYS A 21 -12.58 33.61 -0.48
N GLU A 22 -13.51 34.15 0.30
CA GLU A 22 -13.24 34.94 1.50
C GLU A 22 -12.63 34.11 2.64
N GLU A 23 -12.83 32.79 2.62
CA GLU A 23 -12.36 31.87 3.67
C GLU A 23 -11.20 30.97 3.22
N GLN A 24 -10.67 31.19 2.03
CA GLN A 24 -9.57 30.38 1.48
C GLN A 24 -8.29 30.45 2.33
N GLU A 25 -7.95 31.61 2.87
CA GLU A 25 -6.77 31.74 3.75
C GLU A 25 -6.97 31.00 5.08
N LYS A 26 -8.17 31.10 5.67
CA LYS A 26 -8.53 30.31 6.86
C LYS A 26 -8.48 28.81 6.59
N MET A 27 -8.98 28.38 5.44
CA MET A 27 -8.91 26.98 5.00
C MET A 27 -7.46 26.50 4.91
N LYS A 28 -6.56 27.27 4.28
CA LYS A 28 -5.14 26.91 4.15
C LYS A 28 -4.44 26.76 5.50
N GLU A 29 -4.72 27.65 6.46
CA GLU A 29 -4.15 27.54 7.81
C GLU A 29 -4.67 26.31 8.54
N LEU A 30 -5.97 26.04 8.46
CA LEU A 30 -6.56 24.84 9.06
C LEU A 30 -6.09 23.55 8.37
N PHE A 31 -5.82 23.57 7.06
CA PHE A 31 -5.32 22.42 6.31
C PHE A 31 -4.01 21.90 6.88
N LYS A 32 -3.11 22.80 7.33
CA LYS A 32 -1.80 22.42 7.89
C LYS A 32 -1.90 21.52 9.12
N ILE A 33 -2.99 21.63 9.88
CA ILE A 33 -3.17 20.98 11.19
C ILE A 33 -3.36 19.46 11.06
N ASN A 34 -4.14 19.00 10.08
CA ASN A 34 -4.42 17.57 9.86
C ASN A 34 -4.06 17.08 8.45
N GLN A 35 -3.56 17.97 7.57
CA GLN A 35 -3.27 17.69 6.15
C GLN A 35 -4.50 17.30 5.33
N PHE A 36 -5.65 17.91 5.67
CA PHE A 36 -6.90 17.92 4.90
C PHE A 36 -7.75 19.13 5.30
N ASN A 37 -8.75 19.48 4.51
CA ASN A 37 -9.61 20.65 4.67
C ASN A 37 -10.57 20.51 5.86
N LEU A 38 -10.09 20.88 7.06
CA LEU A 38 -10.90 20.88 8.28
C LEU A 38 -12.13 21.78 8.17
N LEU A 39 -12.03 22.92 7.48
CA LEU A 39 -13.16 23.84 7.34
C LEU A 39 -14.31 23.22 6.55
N ALA A 40 -13.99 22.48 5.48
CA ALA A 40 -14.99 21.70 4.76
C ALA A 40 -15.56 20.60 5.66
N SER A 41 -14.71 19.84 6.34
CA SER A 41 -15.16 18.78 7.25
C SER A 41 -16.10 19.31 8.34
N ASP A 42 -15.78 20.42 8.99
CA ASP A 42 -16.58 20.94 10.11
C ASP A 42 -17.96 21.47 9.68
N ARG A 43 -18.16 21.73 8.38
CA ARG A 43 -19.47 22.11 7.80
C ARG A 43 -20.33 20.91 7.42
N ILE A 44 -19.73 19.74 7.28
CA ILE A 44 -20.41 18.51 6.87
C ILE A 44 -20.98 17.83 8.10
N ALA A 45 -22.24 17.41 8.02
CA ALA A 45 -22.88 16.66 9.09
C ALA A 45 -22.07 15.40 9.48
N LEU A 46 -22.03 15.07 10.77
CA LEU A 46 -21.37 13.85 11.24
C LEU A 46 -22.03 12.57 10.71
N ASN A 47 -23.28 12.69 10.27
CA ASN A 47 -24.09 11.62 9.70
C ASN A 47 -24.54 11.91 8.27
N ARG A 48 -23.72 12.62 7.49
CA ARG A 48 -24.04 12.91 6.09
C ARG A 48 -24.36 11.63 5.30
N SER A 49 -25.30 11.71 4.36
CA SER A 49 -25.60 10.62 3.43
C SER A 49 -24.48 10.41 2.41
N LEU A 50 -24.35 9.17 1.91
CA LEU A 50 -23.40 8.78 0.86
C LEU A 50 -24.14 8.09 -0.30
N PRO A 51 -23.59 8.15 -1.53
CA PRO A 51 -24.15 7.39 -2.65
C PRO A 51 -23.96 5.88 -2.45
N ASP A 52 -24.90 5.07 -2.97
CA ASP A 52 -24.72 3.62 -3.04
C ASP A 52 -23.87 3.27 -4.27
N VAL A 53 -22.57 3.14 -4.06
CA VAL A 53 -21.56 2.89 -5.10
C VAL A 53 -21.34 1.41 -5.41
N ARG A 54 -22.06 0.52 -4.74
CA ARG A 54 -21.93 -0.92 -4.96
C ARG A 54 -22.35 -1.29 -6.38
N LEU A 55 -21.72 -2.33 -6.92
CA LEU A 55 -22.15 -2.97 -8.17
C LEU A 55 -23.60 -3.44 -8.07
N ASP A 56 -24.36 -3.43 -9.17
CA ASP A 56 -25.78 -3.81 -9.13
C ASP A 56 -26.02 -5.24 -8.62
N GLY A 57 -25.12 -6.17 -8.94
CA GLY A 57 -25.16 -7.53 -8.41
C GLY A 57 -24.92 -7.62 -6.89
N CYS A 58 -24.25 -6.64 -6.30
CA CYS A 58 -24.04 -6.57 -4.85
C CYS A 58 -25.29 -6.08 -4.10
N LYS A 59 -26.13 -5.23 -4.72
CA LYS A 59 -27.34 -4.66 -4.11
C LYS A 59 -28.43 -5.71 -3.86
N SER A 60 -28.44 -6.78 -4.66
CA SER A 60 -29.40 -7.89 -4.56
C SER A 60 -28.83 -9.13 -3.87
N LYS A 61 -27.56 -9.08 -3.43
CA LYS A 61 -26.87 -10.22 -2.81
C LYS A 61 -27.44 -10.49 -1.42
N VAL A 62 -27.81 -11.74 -1.16
CA VAL A 62 -28.35 -12.18 0.12
C VAL A 62 -27.23 -12.87 0.91
N TYR A 63 -27.04 -12.44 2.15
CA TYR A 63 -26.06 -13.03 3.06
C TYR A 63 -26.75 -13.96 4.08
N PRO A 64 -26.03 -14.95 4.64
CA PRO A 64 -26.57 -15.80 5.70
C PRO A 64 -27.19 -14.98 6.85
N ALA A 65 -28.30 -15.46 7.41
CA ALA A 65 -28.96 -14.77 8.52
C ALA A 65 -28.03 -14.68 9.75
N GLU A 66 -27.37 -15.77 10.10
CA GLU A 66 -26.37 -15.79 11.18
C GLU A 66 -25.00 -15.40 10.62
N LEU A 67 -24.46 -14.28 11.07
CA LEU A 67 -23.09 -13.84 10.78
C LEU A 67 -22.36 -13.63 12.10
N PRO A 68 -21.02 -13.79 12.16
CA PRO A 68 -20.27 -13.46 13.36
C PRO A 68 -20.43 -11.98 13.67
N ASN A 69 -20.45 -11.60 14.95
CA ASN A 69 -20.39 -10.19 15.32
C ASN A 69 -18.95 -9.65 15.25
N THR A 70 -18.79 -8.33 15.21
CA THR A 70 -17.48 -7.67 15.15
C THR A 70 -17.34 -6.60 16.22
N SER A 71 -16.13 -6.49 16.79
CA SER A 71 -15.67 -5.25 17.42
C SER A 71 -15.01 -4.40 16.36
N VAL A 72 -15.38 -3.12 16.27
CA VAL A 72 -14.73 -2.17 15.34
C VAL A 72 -13.66 -1.40 16.12
N VAL A 73 -12.39 -1.54 15.73
CA VAL A 73 -11.25 -0.88 16.38
C VAL A 73 -10.83 0.32 15.55
N ILE A 74 -10.86 1.51 16.15
CA ILE A 74 -10.44 2.77 15.52
C ILE A 74 -9.30 3.36 16.35
N VAL A 75 -8.11 3.38 15.78
CA VAL A 75 -6.94 4.04 16.38
C VAL A 75 -6.90 5.49 15.95
N PHE A 76 -6.65 6.40 16.89
CA PHE A 76 -6.48 7.82 16.58
C PHE A 76 -5.35 8.44 17.40
N HIS A 77 -4.71 9.44 16.80
CA HIS A 77 -3.75 10.33 17.46
C HIS A 77 -3.95 11.73 16.88
N ASN A 78 -4.28 12.71 17.72
CA ASN A 78 -4.49 14.10 17.33
C ASN A 78 -5.45 14.29 16.14
N GLU A 79 -6.43 13.41 16.00
CA GLU A 79 -7.40 13.48 14.90
C GLU A 79 -8.36 14.66 15.05
N ALA A 80 -8.90 15.14 13.93
CA ALA A 80 -9.95 16.15 13.98
C ALA A 80 -11.25 15.58 14.57
N TRP A 81 -11.94 16.40 15.36
CA TRP A 81 -13.22 16.04 15.98
C TRP A 81 -14.26 15.59 14.94
N SER A 82 -14.41 16.37 13.86
CA SER A 82 -15.42 16.11 12.83
C SER A 82 -15.17 14.79 12.10
N THR A 83 -13.93 14.47 11.71
CA THR A 83 -13.63 13.22 10.99
C THR A 83 -13.69 12.00 11.90
N LEU A 84 -13.18 12.09 13.14
CA LEU A 84 -13.25 11.00 14.11
C LEU A 84 -14.71 10.62 14.39
N LEU A 85 -15.54 11.61 14.71
CA LEU A 85 -16.95 11.33 15.01
C LEU A 85 -17.74 10.97 13.77
N ARG A 86 -17.43 11.50 12.58
CA ARG A 86 -18.09 11.06 11.34
C ARG A 86 -17.77 9.60 11.04
N THR A 87 -16.56 9.14 11.34
CA THR A 87 -16.21 7.71 11.27
C THR A 87 -17.09 6.90 12.21
N VAL A 88 -17.16 7.28 13.49
CA VAL A 88 -17.99 6.61 14.50
C VAL A 88 -19.46 6.55 14.10
N HIS A 89 -20.05 7.69 13.70
CA HIS A 89 -21.44 7.76 13.25
C HIS A 89 -21.68 6.91 12.00
N SER A 90 -20.77 6.92 11.03
CA SER A 90 -20.91 6.09 9.82
C SER A 90 -20.95 4.59 10.14
N VAL A 91 -20.17 4.13 11.13
CA VAL A 91 -20.19 2.75 11.60
C VAL A 91 -21.52 2.42 12.27
N ILE A 92 -21.98 3.29 13.20
CA ILE A 92 -23.23 3.07 13.95
C ILE A 92 -24.44 3.03 13.01
N GLU A 93 -24.55 4.00 12.09
CA GLU A 93 -25.74 4.16 11.26
C GLU A 93 -25.84 3.14 10.12
N ARG A 94 -24.71 2.53 9.70
CA ARG A 94 -24.66 1.65 8.51
C ARG A 94 -24.22 0.22 8.80
N SER A 95 -24.11 -0.13 10.07
CA SER A 95 -23.88 -1.52 10.49
C SER A 95 -25.16 -2.07 11.12
N PRO A 96 -25.62 -3.28 10.76
CA PRO A 96 -26.75 -3.90 11.44
C PRO A 96 -26.46 -4.03 12.95
N PRO A 97 -27.36 -3.58 13.86
CA PRO A 97 -27.08 -3.54 15.30
C PRO A 97 -26.67 -4.89 15.90
N ARG A 98 -27.22 -5.99 15.38
CA ARG A 98 -26.88 -7.36 15.81
C ARG A 98 -25.46 -7.81 15.47
N LEU A 99 -24.81 -7.16 14.49
CA LEU A 99 -23.46 -7.51 14.02
C LEU A 99 -22.39 -6.63 14.67
N LEU A 100 -22.74 -5.45 15.15
CA LEU A 100 -21.83 -4.52 15.81
C LEU A 100 -21.82 -4.80 17.31
N ALA A 101 -20.82 -5.53 17.80
CA ALA A 101 -20.68 -5.83 19.22
C ALA A 101 -20.32 -4.58 20.04
N GLU A 102 -19.34 -3.82 19.55
CA GLU A 102 -18.83 -2.61 20.19
C GLU A 102 -17.95 -1.81 19.22
N ILE A 103 -17.66 -0.55 19.57
CA ILE A 103 -16.58 0.24 18.96
C ILE A 103 -15.51 0.48 20.02
N VAL A 104 -14.26 0.16 19.70
CA VAL A 104 -13.10 0.39 20.55
C VAL A 104 -12.27 1.53 19.96
N LEU A 105 -12.34 2.70 20.57
CA LEU A 105 -11.52 3.86 20.22
C LEU A 105 -10.21 3.77 21.00
N VAL A 106 -9.08 3.74 20.31
CA VAL A 106 -7.74 3.71 20.94
C VAL A 106 -7.04 5.02 20.69
N ASP A 107 -6.84 5.79 21.76
CA ASP A 107 -6.10 7.04 21.76
C ASP A 107 -4.60 6.76 21.97
N ASP A 108 -3.80 6.89 20.91
CA ASP A 108 -2.34 6.76 20.95
C ASP A 108 -1.70 8.06 21.45
N ALA A 109 -2.02 8.44 22.69
CA ALA A 109 -1.51 9.62 23.39
C ALA A 109 -1.74 10.95 22.65
N SER A 110 -3.00 11.28 22.34
CA SER A 110 -3.38 12.58 21.80
C SER A 110 -3.19 13.73 22.80
N GLU A 111 -2.77 14.88 22.29
CA GLU A 111 -2.51 16.09 23.08
C GLU A 111 -3.71 17.05 23.08
N ARG A 112 -4.57 16.98 22.06
CA ARG A 112 -5.70 17.91 21.87
C ARG A 112 -6.79 17.71 22.93
N GLU A 113 -7.13 18.79 23.64
CA GLU A 113 -8.04 18.72 24.80
C GLU A 113 -9.44 18.19 24.47
N PHE A 114 -9.96 18.53 23.28
CA PHE A 114 -11.27 18.04 22.85
C PHE A 114 -11.33 16.51 22.67
N LEU A 115 -10.19 15.83 22.53
CA LEU A 115 -10.14 14.37 22.42
C LEU A 115 -10.19 13.67 23.79
N LYS A 116 -10.13 14.41 24.91
CA LYS A 116 -10.11 13.86 26.28
C LYS A 116 -11.53 13.75 26.84
N ALA A 117 -11.85 14.51 27.90
CA ALA A 117 -13.13 14.46 28.59
C ALA A 117 -14.32 14.80 27.67
N SER A 118 -14.15 15.72 26.72
CA SER A 118 -15.20 16.09 25.76
C SER A 118 -15.62 14.91 24.87
N LEU A 119 -14.65 14.12 24.38
CA LEU A 119 -14.93 12.92 23.60
C LEU A 119 -15.64 11.86 24.45
N GLU A 120 -15.18 11.62 25.67
CA GLU A 120 -15.81 10.67 26.61
C GLU A 120 -17.27 11.05 26.90
N ASN A 121 -17.53 12.32 27.16
CA ASN A 121 -18.87 12.82 27.42
C ASN A 121 -19.78 12.76 26.18
N TYR A 122 -19.21 12.85 24.98
CA TYR A 122 -19.96 12.71 23.74
C TYR A 122 -20.34 11.26 23.48
N VAL A 123 -19.37 10.34 23.49
CA VAL A 123 -19.60 8.93 23.11
C VAL A 123 -20.49 8.19 24.12
N LYS A 124 -20.48 8.59 25.40
CA LYS A 124 -21.38 8.04 26.44
C LYS A 124 -22.87 8.21 26.12
N LYS A 125 -23.23 9.14 25.23
CA LYS A 125 -24.62 9.43 24.84
C LYS A 125 -25.08 8.65 23.62
N LEU A 126 -24.19 7.90 22.97
CA LEU A 126 -24.51 7.12 21.77
C LEU A 126 -25.12 5.76 22.16
N GLU A 127 -25.95 5.21 21.29
CA GLU A 127 -26.72 3.97 21.56
C GLU A 127 -25.85 2.70 21.54
N VAL A 128 -24.68 2.76 20.90
CA VAL A 128 -23.73 1.65 20.78
C VAL A 128 -22.71 1.70 21.90
N SER A 129 -22.29 0.54 22.41
CA SER A 129 -21.20 0.46 23.39
C SER A 129 -19.89 0.93 22.77
N ILE A 130 -19.35 2.04 23.29
CA ILE A 130 -18.07 2.61 22.86
C ILE A 130 -17.10 2.62 24.03
N LYS A 131 -15.96 1.95 23.87
CA LYS A 131 -14.86 1.95 24.84
C LYS A 131 -13.74 2.85 24.33
N ILE A 132 -13.27 3.77 25.17
CA ILE A 132 -12.07 4.57 24.88
C ILE A 132 -10.90 4.01 25.68
N LEU A 133 -9.85 3.58 25.00
CA LEU A 133 -8.60 3.14 25.60
C LEU A 133 -7.56 4.25 25.43
N ARG A 134 -6.98 4.72 26.53
CA ARG A 134 -5.91 5.73 26.52
C ARG A 134 -4.55 5.06 26.65
N MET A 135 -3.63 5.40 25.77
CA MET A 135 -2.22 5.02 25.91
C MET A 135 -1.47 6.10 26.69
N GLU A 136 -0.59 5.70 27.61
CA GLU A 136 0.20 6.61 28.44
C GLU A 136 1.25 7.38 27.63
N GLN A 137 1.78 6.76 26.59
CA GLN A 137 2.78 7.33 25.71
C GLN A 137 2.50 6.98 24.25
N ARG A 138 2.95 7.85 23.35
CA ARG A 138 2.82 7.65 21.91
C ARG A 138 3.64 6.45 21.45
N SER A 139 2.93 5.38 21.14
CA SER A 139 3.51 4.05 20.90
C SER A 139 3.39 3.61 19.44
N GLY A 140 2.56 4.29 18.64
CA GLY A 140 2.38 4.02 17.23
C GLY A 140 1.10 3.26 16.90
N LEU A 141 0.70 3.34 15.62
CA LEU A 141 -0.48 2.67 15.07
C LEU A 141 -0.49 1.18 15.39
N ILE A 142 0.65 0.52 15.25
CA ILE A 142 0.79 -0.94 15.39
C ILE A 142 0.46 -1.37 16.82
N ARG A 143 1.10 -0.74 17.82
CA ARG A 143 0.89 -1.05 19.25
C ARG A 143 -0.49 -0.63 19.72
N ALA A 144 -1.02 0.48 19.21
CA ALA A 144 -2.39 0.91 19.48
C ALA A 144 -3.42 -0.10 18.93
N ARG A 145 -3.22 -0.63 17.71
CA ARG A 145 -4.06 -1.69 17.15
C ARG A 145 -4.01 -2.96 17.98
N LEU A 146 -2.82 -3.37 18.45
CA LEU A 146 -2.67 -4.49 19.37
C LEU A 146 -3.45 -4.29 20.68
N ARG A 147 -3.40 -3.07 21.24
CA ARG A 147 -4.16 -2.72 22.45
C ARG A 147 -5.67 -2.79 22.22
N GLY A 148 -6.16 -2.28 21.10
CA GLY A 148 -7.57 -2.35 20.72
C GLY A 148 -8.03 -3.78 20.45
N ALA A 149 -7.22 -4.57 19.76
CA ALA A 149 -7.49 -5.98 19.49
C ALA A 149 -7.61 -6.79 20.79
N ALA A 150 -6.68 -6.60 21.72
CA ALA A 150 -6.69 -7.30 23.02
C ALA A 150 -7.92 -6.95 23.90
N ALA A 151 -8.52 -5.78 23.69
CA ALA A 151 -9.72 -5.35 24.43
C ALA A 151 -11.04 -5.70 23.72
N SER A 152 -10.97 -6.22 22.48
CA SER A 152 -12.13 -6.54 21.65
C SER A 152 -12.80 -7.83 22.10
N THR A 153 -14.14 -7.85 22.10
CA THR A 153 -14.96 -8.99 22.54
C THR A 153 -15.71 -9.69 21.41
N GLY A 154 -15.79 -9.06 20.23
CA GLY A 154 -16.40 -9.65 19.04
C GLY A 154 -15.67 -10.88 18.54
N GLN A 155 -16.38 -11.69 17.75
CA GLN A 155 -15.81 -12.86 17.06
C GLN A 155 -14.84 -12.42 15.96
N VAL A 156 -15.15 -11.30 15.30
CA VAL A 156 -14.31 -10.64 14.30
C VAL A 156 -13.78 -9.32 14.86
N ILE A 157 -12.57 -8.93 14.46
CA ILE A 157 -12.04 -7.58 14.65
C ILE A 157 -12.08 -6.88 13.29
N THR A 158 -12.68 -5.70 13.23
CA THR A 158 -12.68 -4.84 12.06
C THR A 158 -11.91 -3.58 12.37
N PHE A 159 -10.76 -3.38 11.73
CA PHE A 159 -9.93 -2.18 11.89
C PHE A 159 -10.38 -1.13 10.89
N LEU A 160 -10.51 0.11 11.36
CA LEU A 160 -10.74 1.30 10.54
C LEU A 160 -9.80 2.42 11.01
N ASP A 161 -9.39 3.28 10.08
CA ASP A 161 -8.70 4.52 10.43
C ASP A 161 -9.72 5.59 10.88
N ALA A 162 -9.28 6.58 11.65
CA ALA A 162 -10.14 7.58 12.30
C ALA A 162 -10.72 8.67 11.36
N HIS A 163 -10.59 8.49 10.06
CA HIS A 163 -11.06 9.40 9.01
C HIS A 163 -11.62 8.60 7.84
N CYS A 164 -12.52 7.68 8.18
CA CYS A 164 -13.24 6.83 7.22
C CYS A 164 -14.74 7.13 7.23
N GLU A 165 -15.43 6.76 6.16
CA GLU A 165 -16.90 6.76 6.12
C GLU A 165 -17.41 5.48 5.46
N CYS A 166 -18.13 4.67 6.24
CA CYS A 166 -18.67 3.40 5.76
C CYS A 166 -19.88 3.63 4.84
N THR A 167 -20.07 2.79 3.82
CA THR A 167 -21.27 2.85 2.95
C THR A 167 -22.38 1.92 3.42
N LEU A 168 -23.55 2.00 2.79
CA LEU A 168 -24.66 1.07 3.04
C LEU A 168 -24.24 -0.36 2.67
N GLY A 169 -24.44 -1.31 3.60
CA GLY A 169 -24.17 -2.72 3.34
C GLY A 169 -22.68 -3.07 3.27
N TRP A 170 -21.82 -2.26 3.90
CA TRP A 170 -20.38 -2.48 3.92
C TRP A 170 -19.95 -3.69 4.75
N LEU A 171 -20.70 -4.02 5.81
CA LEU A 171 -20.21 -4.93 6.86
C LEU A 171 -20.55 -6.40 6.58
N GLU A 172 -21.77 -6.67 6.15
CA GLU A 172 -22.30 -8.01 5.89
C GLU A 172 -21.44 -8.81 4.89
N PRO A 173 -20.96 -8.23 3.76
CA PRO A 173 -20.11 -8.95 2.82
C PRO A 173 -18.77 -9.39 3.44
N LEU A 174 -18.19 -8.56 4.33
CA LEU A 174 -16.93 -8.86 5.01
C LEU A 174 -17.11 -10.05 5.98
N LEU A 175 -18.13 -9.96 6.83
CA LEU A 175 -18.41 -10.97 7.85
C LEU A 175 -18.88 -12.30 7.24
N ALA A 176 -19.64 -12.25 6.14
CA ALA A 176 -20.04 -13.44 5.40
C ALA A 176 -18.82 -14.19 4.86
N ARG A 177 -17.83 -13.47 4.33
CA ARG A 177 -16.63 -14.09 3.79
C ARG A 177 -15.75 -14.73 4.86
N ILE A 178 -15.60 -14.09 6.03
CA ILE A 178 -14.90 -14.71 7.18
C ILE A 178 -15.66 -15.92 7.72
N LYS A 179 -17.00 -15.89 7.69
CA LYS A 179 -17.81 -17.04 8.10
C LYS A 179 -17.59 -18.27 7.21
N GLU A 180 -17.37 -18.08 5.92
CA GLU A 180 -17.09 -19.18 4.97
C GLU A 180 -15.73 -19.84 5.26
N ASP A 181 -14.71 -19.03 5.55
CA ASP A 181 -13.39 -19.50 5.96
C ASP A 181 -12.76 -18.52 6.94
N ARG A 182 -12.63 -18.97 8.19
CA ARG A 182 -12.07 -18.20 9.32
C ARG A 182 -10.65 -17.69 9.07
N LYS A 183 -9.89 -18.36 8.18
CA LYS A 183 -8.52 -17.97 7.83
C LYS A 183 -8.44 -16.97 6.69
N THR A 184 -9.58 -16.48 6.19
CA THR A 184 -9.65 -15.41 5.20
C THR A 184 -9.66 -14.06 5.89
N VAL A 185 -8.66 -13.22 5.57
CA VAL A 185 -8.61 -11.81 5.96
C VAL A 185 -9.20 -10.99 4.83
N VAL A 186 -10.12 -10.09 5.14
CA VAL A 186 -10.88 -9.35 4.12
C VAL A 186 -10.72 -7.85 4.25
N CYS A 187 -10.57 -7.18 3.13
CA CYS A 187 -10.56 -5.72 3.01
C CYS A 187 -11.79 -5.25 2.24
N PRO A 188 -12.37 -4.08 2.57
CA PRO A 188 -13.30 -3.41 1.67
C PRO A 188 -12.55 -2.85 0.45
N ILE A 189 -13.29 -2.48 -0.59
CA ILE A 189 -12.80 -1.47 -1.54
C ILE A 189 -12.66 -0.16 -0.76
N ILE A 190 -11.48 0.44 -0.84
CA ILE A 190 -11.19 1.71 -0.19
C ILE A 190 -11.47 2.83 -1.20
N ASP A 191 -12.55 3.57 -0.96
CA ASP A 191 -12.94 4.71 -1.78
C ASP A 191 -12.17 5.97 -1.33
N VAL A 192 -12.07 6.95 -2.22
CA VAL A 192 -11.34 8.18 -1.93
C VAL A 192 -12.31 9.24 -1.41
N ILE A 193 -12.06 9.75 -0.21
CA ILE A 193 -12.62 11.02 0.24
C ILE A 193 -11.56 12.09 -0.01
N SER A 194 -11.89 13.10 -0.82
CA SER A 194 -10.95 14.17 -1.15
C SER A 194 -10.47 14.90 0.11
N ASP A 195 -9.14 15.06 0.26
CA ASP A 195 -8.55 15.88 1.32
C ASP A 195 -8.89 17.37 1.16
N ASP A 196 -9.16 17.83 -0.07
CA ASP A 196 -9.56 19.22 -0.35
C ASP A 196 -11.06 19.49 -0.18
N THR A 197 -11.94 18.74 -0.85
CA THR A 197 -13.39 19.08 -0.91
C THR A 197 -14.30 18.16 -0.09
N PHE A 198 -13.76 17.06 0.49
CA PHE A 198 -14.53 15.98 1.10
C PHE A 198 -15.54 15.28 0.17
N GLU A 199 -15.38 15.47 -1.15
CA GLU A 199 -16.10 14.68 -2.15
C GLU A 199 -15.77 13.20 -2.00
N TYR A 200 -16.80 12.35 -2.07
CA TYR A 200 -16.67 10.90 -2.03
C TYR A 200 -16.59 10.35 -3.46
N MET A 201 -15.47 9.71 -3.79
CA MET A 201 -15.19 9.14 -5.10
C MET A 201 -14.99 7.64 -4.97
N ALA A 202 -15.85 6.88 -5.67
CA ALA A 202 -15.81 5.42 -5.65
C ALA A 202 -14.45 4.86 -6.10
N GLY A 203 -13.93 3.92 -5.34
CA GLY A 203 -12.76 3.12 -5.70
C GLY A 203 -13.10 2.12 -6.81
N SER A 204 -12.05 1.53 -7.41
CA SER A 204 -12.20 0.53 -8.46
C SER A 204 -12.20 -0.89 -7.92
N ASP A 205 -13.15 -1.72 -8.35
CA ASP A 205 -13.14 -3.18 -8.16
C ASP A 205 -12.17 -3.90 -9.12
N MET A 206 -11.51 -3.14 -9.99
CA MET A 206 -10.51 -3.60 -10.95
C MET A 206 -9.08 -3.28 -10.50
N THR A 207 -8.88 -2.92 -9.24
CA THR A 207 -7.55 -2.79 -8.64
C THR A 207 -7.35 -3.76 -7.49
N TYR A 208 -6.12 -4.23 -7.33
CA TYR A 208 -5.67 -5.07 -6.22
C TYR A 208 -4.34 -4.56 -5.64
N GLY A 209 -4.04 -4.97 -4.41
CA GLY A 209 -2.86 -4.53 -3.68
C GLY A 209 -1.65 -5.38 -3.99
N GLY A 210 -0.55 -4.73 -4.37
CA GLY A 210 0.78 -5.33 -4.49
C GLY A 210 1.82 -4.49 -3.79
N PHE A 211 3.09 -4.78 -4.09
CA PHE A 211 4.21 -3.96 -3.63
C PHE A 211 5.29 -3.89 -4.72
N ASN A 212 6.06 -2.79 -4.70
CA ASN A 212 7.31 -2.68 -5.44
C ASN A 212 8.47 -3.19 -4.59
N TRP A 213 9.64 -3.42 -5.18
CA TRP A 213 10.72 -4.09 -4.47
C TRP A 213 11.49 -3.22 -3.49
N LYS A 214 11.17 -1.92 -3.45
CA LYS A 214 11.51 -1.00 -2.35
C LYS A 214 10.56 -1.16 -1.14
N LEU A 215 9.73 -2.20 -1.13
CA LEU A 215 8.72 -2.51 -0.11
C LEU A 215 7.72 -1.38 0.12
N ASN A 216 7.30 -0.71 -0.96
CA ASN A 216 6.18 0.22 -0.91
C ASN A 216 4.93 -0.46 -1.46
N PHE A 217 3.82 -0.31 -0.73
CA PHE A 217 2.51 -0.71 -1.23
C PHE A 217 2.14 0.04 -2.51
N ARG A 218 1.51 -0.66 -3.45
CA ARG A 218 1.03 -0.09 -4.72
C ARG A 218 -0.31 -0.73 -5.11
N TRP A 219 -1.18 0.06 -5.71
CA TRP A 219 -2.35 -0.43 -6.41
C TRP A 219 -2.00 -0.79 -7.84
N TYR A 220 -2.37 -1.99 -8.28
CA TYR A 220 -2.20 -2.47 -9.64
C TYR A 220 -3.56 -2.85 -10.24
N PRO A 221 -3.69 -2.90 -11.58
CA PRO A 221 -4.86 -3.49 -12.22
C PRO A 221 -4.97 -4.98 -11.88
N VAL A 222 -6.19 -5.48 -11.68
CA VAL A 222 -6.43 -6.91 -11.44
C VAL A 222 -5.92 -7.73 -12.63
N PRO A 223 -5.06 -8.75 -12.41
CA PRO A 223 -4.47 -9.52 -13.50
C PRO A 223 -5.49 -10.46 -14.14
N GLN A 224 -5.28 -10.80 -15.42
CA GLN A 224 -6.19 -11.63 -16.20
C GLN A 224 -6.50 -12.97 -15.51
N ARG A 225 -5.52 -13.61 -14.86
CA ARG A 225 -5.71 -14.86 -14.10
C ARG A 225 -6.82 -14.76 -13.03
N GLU A 226 -6.95 -13.59 -12.39
CA GLU A 226 -7.92 -13.37 -11.32
C GLU A 226 -9.28 -12.96 -11.90
N MET A 227 -9.30 -12.35 -13.08
CA MET A 227 -10.53 -12.19 -13.88
C MET A 227 -11.08 -13.55 -14.30
N ASP A 228 -10.22 -14.45 -14.80
CA ASP A 228 -10.58 -15.78 -15.26
C ASP A 228 -11.10 -16.65 -14.12
N ARG A 229 -10.45 -16.60 -12.94
CA ARG A 229 -10.92 -17.29 -11.72
C ARG A 229 -12.34 -16.89 -11.34
N ARG A 230 -12.68 -15.60 -11.48
CA ARG A 230 -14.02 -15.06 -11.17
C ARG A 230 -15.04 -15.30 -12.29
N LYS A 231 -14.61 -15.80 -13.46
CA LYS A 231 -15.49 -16.08 -14.62
C LYS A 231 -16.37 -14.88 -15.02
N GLY A 232 -15.83 -13.67 -14.86
CA GLY A 232 -16.55 -12.42 -15.15
C GLY A 232 -17.47 -11.90 -14.05
N ASP A 233 -17.68 -12.62 -12.94
CA ASP A 233 -18.46 -12.12 -11.80
C ASP A 233 -17.63 -11.15 -10.95
N ARG A 234 -17.86 -9.85 -11.17
CA ARG A 234 -17.19 -8.75 -10.46
C ARG A 234 -17.63 -8.61 -9.00
N THR A 235 -18.73 -9.27 -8.59
CA THR A 235 -19.20 -9.27 -7.19
C THR A 235 -18.46 -10.28 -6.31
N LEU A 236 -17.62 -11.14 -6.91
CA LEU A 236 -16.76 -12.05 -6.17
C LEU A 236 -15.53 -11.31 -5.64
N PRO A 237 -15.08 -11.62 -4.41
CA PRO A 237 -13.86 -11.05 -3.85
C PRO A 237 -12.64 -11.26 -4.76
N VAL A 238 -11.73 -10.28 -4.76
CA VAL A 238 -10.44 -10.33 -5.46
C VAL A 238 -9.38 -10.83 -4.51
N ARG A 239 -8.67 -11.90 -4.86
CA ARG A 239 -7.47 -12.31 -4.10
C ARG A 239 -6.36 -11.29 -4.30
N THR A 240 -5.84 -10.75 -3.19
CA THR A 240 -4.86 -9.67 -3.23
C THR A 240 -3.54 -10.10 -2.56
N PRO A 241 -2.38 -9.94 -3.22
CA PRO A 241 -1.07 -10.19 -2.62
C PRO A 241 -0.87 -9.44 -1.30
N THR A 242 -1.23 -8.16 -1.29
CA THR A 242 -1.07 -7.30 -0.13
C THR A 242 -2.31 -6.45 0.12
N MET A 243 -2.43 -5.92 1.33
CA MET A 243 -3.44 -4.92 1.70
C MET A 243 -2.80 -3.55 1.92
N ALA A 244 -3.59 -2.49 1.77
CA ALA A 244 -3.18 -1.15 2.16
C ALA A 244 -2.92 -1.06 3.69
N GLY A 245 -3.62 -1.88 4.48
CA GLY A 245 -3.39 -2.06 5.91
C GLY A 245 -4.21 -1.17 6.83
N GLY A 246 -4.82 -0.10 6.32
CA GLY A 246 -5.72 0.77 7.08
C GLY A 246 -7.00 0.06 7.54
N LEU A 247 -7.67 -0.59 6.59
CA LEU A 247 -9.03 -1.11 6.74
C LEU A 247 -9.09 -2.60 6.40
N PHE A 248 -9.44 -3.44 7.37
CA PHE A 248 -9.65 -4.87 7.16
C PHE A 248 -10.42 -5.51 8.32
N SER A 249 -11.02 -6.67 8.06
CA SER A 249 -11.66 -7.53 9.05
C SER A 249 -10.95 -8.88 9.12
N ILE A 250 -10.79 -9.41 10.33
CA ILE A 250 -10.14 -10.69 10.60
C ILE A 250 -10.82 -11.40 11.78
N ASP A 251 -10.96 -12.72 11.72
CA ASP A 251 -11.37 -13.51 12.88
C ASP A 251 -10.39 -13.29 14.04
N ARG A 252 -10.93 -13.01 15.24
CA ARG A 252 -10.12 -12.64 16.40
C ARG A 252 -9.17 -13.76 16.81
N SER A 253 -9.67 -14.99 16.87
CA SER A 253 -8.83 -16.15 17.23
C SER A 253 -7.77 -16.41 16.18
N TYR A 254 -8.09 -16.22 14.89
CA TYR A 254 -7.12 -16.38 13.82
C TYR A 254 -6.02 -15.31 13.89
N PHE A 255 -6.39 -14.06 14.19
CA PHE A 255 -5.42 -12.98 14.41
C PHE A 255 -4.44 -13.31 15.55
N GLU A 256 -4.93 -13.88 16.65
CA GLU A 256 -4.09 -14.35 17.78
C GLU A 256 -3.21 -15.55 17.37
N GLU A 257 -3.79 -16.56 16.71
CA GLU A 257 -3.10 -17.77 16.24
C GLU A 257 -1.92 -17.48 15.32
N ILE A 258 -2.08 -16.54 14.39
CA ILE A 258 -0.99 -16.16 13.50
C ILE A 258 -0.03 -15.17 14.14
N GLY A 259 -0.17 -14.83 15.43
CA GLY A 259 0.76 -13.99 16.18
C GLY A 259 0.57 -12.48 15.99
N THR A 260 -0.67 -12.03 15.84
CA THR A 260 -1.13 -10.61 15.85
C THR A 260 -0.32 -9.66 14.96
N TYR A 261 0.32 -8.61 15.47
CA TYR A 261 1.32 -7.79 14.76
C TYR A 261 2.70 -8.00 15.37
N ASP A 262 3.76 -7.72 14.61
CA ASP A 262 5.10 -7.61 15.18
C ASP A 262 5.22 -6.38 16.08
N ALA A 263 5.17 -6.58 17.39
CA ALA A 263 5.27 -5.50 18.40
C ALA A 263 6.62 -4.75 18.39
N GLY A 264 7.64 -5.31 17.72
CA GLY A 264 8.94 -4.65 17.52
C GLY A 264 8.95 -3.62 16.39
N MET A 265 7.89 -3.52 15.60
CA MET A 265 7.72 -2.43 14.64
C MET A 265 7.28 -1.14 15.34
N ASP A 266 7.77 -0.01 14.83
CA ASP A 266 7.54 1.31 15.42
C ASP A 266 6.62 2.18 14.56
N ILE A 267 5.76 2.96 15.22
CA ILE A 267 4.90 4.01 14.66
C ILE A 267 4.02 3.56 13.49
N TRP A 268 4.57 3.49 12.28
CA TRP A 268 3.85 3.24 11.03
C TRP A 268 4.81 2.79 9.93
N GLY A 269 4.32 1.91 9.05
CA GLY A 269 4.97 1.52 7.80
C GLY A 269 5.50 0.09 7.85
N GLY A 270 5.21 -0.68 6.80
CA GLY A 270 5.68 -2.06 6.61
C GLY A 270 4.81 -3.13 7.28
N GLU A 271 3.99 -2.78 8.27
CA GLU A 271 3.14 -3.74 8.99
C GLU A 271 2.09 -4.41 8.10
N ASN A 272 1.58 -3.65 7.12
CA ASN A 272 0.62 -4.14 6.15
C ASN A 272 1.23 -5.22 5.23
N LEU A 273 2.49 -5.03 4.81
CA LEU A 273 3.22 -6.01 4.01
C LEU A 273 3.61 -7.23 4.85
N GLU A 274 4.12 -7.03 6.07
CA GLU A 274 4.46 -8.12 7.00
C GLU A 274 3.27 -9.05 7.23
N MET A 275 2.12 -8.46 7.55
CA MET A 275 0.90 -9.23 7.81
C MET A 275 0.39 -9.93 6.55
N SER A 276 0.44 -9.26 5.39
CA SER A 276 0.06 -9.86 4.11
C SER A 276 0.90 -11.09 3.78
N PHE A 277 2.23 -10.98 3.92
CA PHE A 277 3.17 -12.06 3.67
C PHE A 277 2.92 -13.23 4.61
N ARG A 278 2.72 -12.94 5.89
CA ARG A 278 2.42 -13.95 6.91
C ARG A 278 1.11 -14.67 6.66
N ILE A 279 0.01 -13.95 6.38
CA ILE A 279 -1.31 -14.55 6.11
C ILE A 279 -1.18 -15.59 5.00
N TRP A 280 -0.60 -15.21 3.86
CA TRP A 280 -0.47 -16.09 2.71
C TRP A 280 0.50 -17.24 2.95
N GLN A 281 1.69 -16.96 3.49
CA GLN A 281 2.70 -18.00 3.71
C GLN A 281 2.25 -19.02 4.76
N CYS A 282 1.46 -18.61 5.76
CA CYS A 282 1.03 -19.46 6.87
C CYS A 282 -0.36 -20.09 6.65
N GLY A 283 -0.87 -20.09 5.41
CA GLY A 283 -2.03 -20.90 5.00
C GLY A 283 -3.40 -20.24 5.11
N GLY A 284 -3.45 -18.92 5.28
CA GLY A 284 -4.68 -18.14 5.09
C GLY A 284 -4.77 -17.52 3.70
N SER A 285 -5.74 -16.63 3.53
CA SER A 285 -5.96 -15.86 2.31
C SER A 285 -6.23 -14.39 2.63
N LEU A 286 -5.91 -13.51 1.68
CA LEU A 286 -6.19 -12.08 1.77
C LEU A 286 -7.00 -11.64 0.55
N GLU A 287 -8.15 -11.02 0.80
CA GLU A 287 -9.12 -10.74 -0.25
C GLU A 287 -9.73 -9.34 -0.13
N ILE A 288 -9.99 -8.68 -1.26
CA ILE A 288 -10.78 -7.46 -1.34
C ILE A 288 -12.22 -7.85 -1.68
N VAL A 289 -13.15 -7.60 -0.78
CA VAL A 289 -14.58 -7.92 -0.96
C VAL A 289 -15.25 -6.79 -1.73
N THR A 290 -15.51 -7.00 -3.01
CA THR A 290 -15.96 -5.95 -3.96
C THR A 290 -17.34 -5.39 -3.69
N CYS A 291 -18.14 -6.04 -2.83
CA CYS A 291 -19.44 -5.52 -2.40
C CYS A 291 -19.36 -4.63 -1.14
N SER A 292 -18.19 -4.54 -0.51
CA SER A 292 -17.95 -3.72 0.67
C SER A 292 -17.14 -2.50 0.29
N HIS A 293 -17.63 -1.31 0.65
CA HIS A 293 -17.04 -0.02 0.31
C HIS A 293 -16.90 0.84 1.56
N VAL A 294 -15.71 1.40 1.77
CA VAL A 294 -15.42 2.34 2.85
C VAL A 294 -14.57 3.47 2.29
N GLY A 295 -15.06 4.70 2.41
CA GLY A 295 -14.30 5.89 2.03
C GLY A 295 -13.22 6.20 3.05
N HIS A 296 -12.08 6.68 2.58
CA HIS A 296 -10.94 7.07 3.39
C HIS A 296 -10.39 8.43 2.92
N VAL A 297 -10.08 9.33 3.86
CA VAL A 297 -9.46 10.62 3.54
C VAL A 297 -7.96 10.44 3.24
N PHE A 298 -7.58 10.44 1.96
CA PHE A 298 -6.18 10.29 1.55
C PHE A 298 -5.40 11.60 1.65
N ARG A 299 -4.42 11.64 2.55
CA ARG A 299 -3.55 12.81 2.75
C ARG A 299 -2.33 12.76 1.84
N LYS A 300 -1.90 13.92 1.33
CA LYS A 300 -0.65 14.05 0.56
C LYS A 300 0.61 13.99 1.43
N ALA A 301 0.48 14.34 2.71
CA ALA A 301 1.56 14.32 3.69
C ALA A 301 1.06 13.83 5.06
N THR A 302 1.95 13.22 5.84
CA THR A 302 1.65 12.81 7.21
C THR A 302 1.70 14.03 8.15
N PRO A 303 0.66 14.32 8.95
CA PRO A 303 0.69 15.39 9.95
C PRO A 303 1.47 15.00 11.21
N TYR A 304 1.94 13.76 11.31
CA TYR A 304 2.49 13.19 12.54
C TYR A 304 4.01 13.27 12.60
N THR A 305 4.54 13.38 13.82
CA THR A 305 5.97 13.33 14.10
C THR A 305 6.48 11.88 14.07
N PHE A 306 7.72 11.68 13.64
CA PHE A 306 8.40 10.39 13.65
C PHE A 306 9.69 10.54 14.45
N PRO A 307 9.75 10.08 15.71
CA PRO A 307 10.99 10.09 16.49
C PRO A 307 12.10 9.36 15.71
N GLY A 308 13.25 9.99 15.52
CA GLY A 308 14.34 9.45 14.69
C GLY A 308 14.17 9.61 13.17
N GLY A 309 13.06 10.19 12.72
CA GLY A 309 12.76 10.46 11.31
C GLY A 309 12.05 9.30 10.60
N THR A 310 11.17 9.65 9.65
CA THR A 310 10.34 8.70 8.90
C THR A 310 11.17 7.62 8.20
N GLY A 311 12.29 8.00 7.60
CA GLY A 311 13.18 7.04 6.92
C GLY A 311 13.77 5.98 7.85
N HIS A 312 14.18 6.36 9.06
CA HIS A 312 14.73 5.41 10.04
C HIS A 312 13.66 4.40 10.49
N VAL A 313 12.47 4.90 10.87
CA VAL A 313 11.35 4.06 11.33
C VAL A 313 10.89 3.09 10.26
N ILE A 314 10.64 3.57 9.03
CA ILE A 314 10.18 2.71 7.93
C ILE A 314 11.26 1.69 7.56
N ASN A 315 12.54 2.11 7.47
CA ASN A 315 13.63 1.18 7.16
C ASN A 315 13.80 0.11 8.24
N LYS A 316 13.65 0.46 9.53
CA LYS A 316 13.65 -0.49 10.63
C LYS A 316 12.56 -1.54 10.43
N ASN A 317 11.30 -1.11 10.25
CA ASN A 317 10.16 -2.02 10.09
C ASN A 317 10.30 -2.89 8.84
N ASN A 318 10.71 -2.30 7.71
CA ASN A 318 10.96 -3.02 6.46
C ASN A 318 12.12 -4.02 6.58
N ARG A 319 13.14 -3.72 7.39
CA ARG A 319 14.19 -4.69 7.66
C ARG A 319 13.69 -5.86 8.50
N ARG A 320 12.90 -5.60 9.55
CA ARG A 320 12.27 -6.66 10.36
C ARG A 320 11.43 -7.60 9.51
N LEU A 321 10.57 -7.07 8.64
CA LEU A 321 9.73 -7.90 7.77
C LEU A 321 10.56 -8.69 6.76
N ALA A 322 11.59 -8.08 6.16
CA ALA A 322 12.45 -8.75 5.19
C ALA A 322 13.25 -9.90 5.82
N GLU A 323 13.80 -9.70 7.01
CA GLU A 323 14.59 -10.70 7.75
C GLU A 323 13.77 -11.92 8.18
N VAL A 324 12.45 -11.78 8.31
CA VAL A 324 11.55 -12.86 8.74
C VAL A 324 10.87 -13.54 7.56
N TRP A 325 10.43 -12.79 6.55
CA TRP A 325 9.44 -13.27 5.58
C TRP A 325 9.90 -13.34 4.14
N MET A 326 11.08 -12.80 3.79
CA MET A 326 11.52 -12.69 2.39
C MET A 326 12.64 -13.66 1.98
N ASP A 327 13.15 -14.49 2.89
CA ASP A 327 14.21 -15.47 2.61
C ASP A 327 15.39 -14.83 1.85
N GLU A 328 15.90 -15.45 0.79
CA GLU A 328 16.95 -14.93 -0.09
C GLU A 328 16.55 -13.66 -0.86
N PHE A 329 15.26 -13.39 -1.01
CA PHE A 329 14.77 -12.22 -1.77
C PHE A 329 14.96 -10.90 -1.01
N LYS A 330 15.27 -10.94 0.29
CA LYS A 330 15.66 -9.74 1.05
C LYS A 330 16.93 -9.10 0.49
N ASP A 331 17.80 -9.90 -0.11
CA ASP A 331 19.08 -9.41 -0.62
C ASP A 331 18.86 -8.46 -1.80
N PHE A 332 17.87 -8.77 -2.65
CA PHE A 332 17.42 -7.87 -3.70
C PHE A 332 17.01 -6.52 -3.13
N PHE A 333 16.15 -6.54 -2.09
CA PHE A 333 15.68 -5.33 -1.42
C PHE A 333 16.84 -4.51 -0.83
N TYR A 334 17.81 -5.16 -0.19
CA TYR A 334 18.99 -4.49 0.38
C TYR A 334 19.88 -3.86 -0.69
N ILE A 335 20.05 -4.51 -1.84
CA ILE A 335 20.81 -3.97 -2.97
C ILE A 335 20.17 -2.69 -3.51
N ILE A 336 18.85 -2.67 -3.69
CA ILE A 336 18.14 -1.50 -4.24
C ILE A 336 17.77 -0.44 -3.19
N SER A 337 17.85 -0.79 -1.91
CA SER A 337 17.57 0.09 -0.77
C SER A 337 18.71 0.05 0.26
N PRO A 338 19.92 0.50 -0.11
CA PRO A 338 21.13 0.39 0.72
C PRO A 338 21.04 1.15 2.05
N GLY A 339 20.14 2.12 2.18
CA GLY A 339 19.89 2.81 3.45
C GLY A 339 19.32 1.88 4.54
N VAL A 340 18.67 0.79 4.15
CA VAL A 340 18.00 -0.15 5.06
C VAL A 340 19.01 -0.97 5.86
N VAL A 341 20.11 -1.40 5.22
CA VAL A 341 21.13 -2.23 5.89
C VAL A 341 21.90 -1.49 6.99
N ARG A 342 21.80 -0.16 7.04
CA ARG A 342 22.43 0.68 8.06
C ARG A 342 21.60 0.85 9.33
N VAL A 343 20.35 0.41 9.31
CA VAL A 343 19.42 0.59 10.43
C VAL A 343 19.38 -0.67 11.28
N ASP A 344 19.59 -0.52 12.59
CA ASP A 344 19.34 -1.60 13.54
C ASP A 344 17.84 -1.92 13.59
N TYR A 345 17.53 -3.20 13.41
CA TYR A 345 16.17 -3.70 13.36
C TYR A 345 15.75 -4.45 14.63
N GLY A 346 16.66 -4.61 15.60
CA GLY A 346 16.41 -5.30 16.85
C GLY A 346 16.18 -6.81 16.68
N ASP A 347 15.70 -7.46 17.74
CA ASP A 347 15.48 -8.91 17.74
C ASP A 347 14.19 -9.31 16.99
N VAL A 348 14.32 -10.32 16.14
CA VAL A 348 13.22 -10.94 15.37
C VAL A 348 13.07 -12.44 15.66
N SER A 349 13.78 -12.97 16.66
CA SER A 349 13.82 -14.41 16.98
C SER A 349 12.43 -14.98 17.24
N ALA A 350 11.59 -14.27 17.99
CA ALA A 350 10.20 -14.68 18.24
C ALA A 350 9.35 -14.76 16.95
N ARG A 351 9.60 -13.86 15.98
CA ARG A 351 8.89 -13.85 14.69
C ARG A 351 9.36 -14.99 13.78
N LYS A 352 10.66 -15.31 13.78
CA LYS A 352 11.22 -16.48 13.08
C LYS A 352 10.69 -17.79 13.67
N ALA A 353 10.69 -17.93 15.00
CA ALA A 353 10.14 -19.10 15.68
C ALA A 353 8.64 -19.30 15.41
N LEU A 354 7.88 -18.20 15.33
CA LEU A 354 6.46 -18.24 14.92
C LEU A 354 6.29 -18.74 13.48
N ARG A 355 7.11 -18.26 12.53
CA ARG A 355 7.09 -18.72 11.14
C ARG A 355 7.37 -20.22 11.02
N GLU A 356 8.34 -20.70 11.80
CA GLU A 356 8.70 -22.12 11.88
C GLU A 356 7.58 -22.97 12.50
N SER A 357 7.01 -22.53 13.62
CA SER A 357 5.98 -23.29 14.36
C SER A 357 4.69 -23.43 13.55
N LEU A 358 4.31 -22.40 12.80
CA LEU A 358 3.17 -22.41 11.88
C LEU A 358 3.46 -23.15 10.57
N ARG A 359 4.71 -23.61 10.36
CA ARG A 359 5.17 -24.28 9.12
C ARG A 359 4.85 -23.48 7.87
N CYS A 360 5.12 -22.17 7.93
CA CYS A 360 4.81 -21.28 6.83
C CYS A 360 5.67 -21.61 5.61
N LYS A 361 5.11 -21.40 4.42
CA LYS A 361 5.74 -21.62 3.13
C LYS A 361 6.87 -20.59 2.88
N PRO A 362 7.85 -20.91 2.03
CA PRO A 362 8.90 -19.95 1.67
C PRO A 362 8.36 -18.80 0.82
N PHE A 363 9.10 -17.71 0.74
CA PHE A 363 8.73 -16.53 -0.03
C PHE A 363 8.73 -16.80 -1.54
N SER A 364 9.57 -17.72 -2.02
CA SER A 364 9.52 -18.23 -3.40
C SER A 364 8.13 -18.77 -3.75
N TRP A 365 7.53 -19.58 -2.87
CA TRP A 365 6.15 -20.05 -3.04
C TRP A 365 5.15 -18.89 -3.09
N TYR A 366 5.30 -17.86 -2.26
CA TYR A 366 4.43 -16.69 -2.27
C TYR A 366 4.49 -15.95 -3.62
N LEU A 367 5.70 -15.71 -4.15
CA LEU A 367 5.87 -15.10 -5.46
C LEU A 367 5.32 -15.98 -6.59
N GLU A 368 5.43 -17.31 -6.46
CA GLU A 368 4.95 -18.26 -7.46
C GLU A 368 3.42 -18.35 -7.51
N ASN A 369 2.78 -18.40 -6.35
CA ASN A 369 1.39 -18.83 -6.21
C ASN A 369 0.43 -17.68 -5.87
N VAL A 370 0.92 -16.62 -5.22
CA VAL A 370 0.10 -15.50 -4.75
C VAL A 370 0.32 -14.26 -5.61
N TYR A 371 1.59 -13.91 -5.85
CA TYR A 371 1.96 -12.71 -6.60
C TYR A 371 2.82 -12.99 -7.84
N PRO A 372 2.33 -13.79 -8.80
CA PRO A 372 3.07 -14.11 -10.00
C PRO A 372 3.33 -12.94 -10.94
N ASP A 373 2.52 -11.89 -10.82
CA ASP A 373 2.63 -10.65 -11.58
C ASP A 373 3.61 -9.64 -10.94
N SER A 374 4.33 -10.05 -9.88
CA SER A 374 5.34 -9.22 -9.23
C SER A 374 6.42 -8.79 -10.21
N GLN A 375 6.86 -7.54 -10.09
CA GLN A 375 7.81 -6.92 -11.00
C GLN A 375 9.25 -7.44 -10.87
N ILE A 376 9.54 -8.35 -9.91
CA ILE A 376 10.87 -8.97 -9.89
C ILE A 376 10.99 -9.89 -11.09
N PRO A 377 12.09 -9.80 -11.83
CA PRO A 377 12.42 -10.87 -12.74
C PRO A 377 12.72 -12.12 -11.91
N ARG A 378 11.74 -13.04 -11.84
CA ARG A 378 11.92 -14.38 -11.24
C ARG A 378 13.16 -15.10 -11.76
N ARG A 379 13.57 -14.73 -13.00
CA ARG A 379 14.78 -15.15 -13.66
C ARG A 379 15.43 -13.92 -14.30
N TYR A 380 16.66 -13.63 -13.89
CA TYR A 380 17.49 -12.58 -14.48
C TYR A 380 18.85 -13.15 -14.85
N TYR A 381 19.46 -12.57 -15.88
CA TYR A 381 20.84 -12.86 -16.25
C TYR A 381 21.83 -12.03 -15.43
N SER A 382 21.42 -10.83 -15.01
CA SER A 382 22.23 -9.94 -14.16
C SER A 382 21.34 -9.04 -13.30
N LEU A 383 21.84 -8.70 -12.11
CA LEU A 383 21.26 -7.73 -11.19
C LEU A 383 22.38 -6.88 -10.57
N GLY A 384 22.50 -5.63 -11.01
CA GLY A 384 23.52 -4.73 -10.48
C GLY A 384 23.82 -3.58 -11.44
N GLU A 385 25.08 -3.19 -11.50
CA GLU A 385 25.52 -2.05 -12.31
C GLU A 385 25.64 -2.42 -13.79
N ILE A 386 25.20 -1.51 -14.65
CA ILE A 386 25.46 -1.56 -16.10
C ILE A 386 26.51 -0.50 -16.41
N ARG A 387 27.76 -0.94 -16.55
CA ARG A 387 28.95 -0.08 -16.60
C ARG A 387 29.51 0.03 -18.01
N ASN A 388 29.66 1.24 -18.51
CA ASN A 388 30.31 1.50 -19.78
C ASN A 388 31.82 1.24 -19.70
N VAL A 389 32.39 0.63 -20.73
CA VAL A 389 33.81 0.23 -20.77
C VAL A 389 34.75 1.39 -21.04
N GLU A 390 34.34 2.40 -21.81
CA GLU A 390 35.17 3.54 -22.19
C GLU A 390 35.28 4.56 -21.05
N THR A 391 34.14 5.02 -20.53
CA THR A 391 34.11 6.09 -19.52
C THR A 391 34.20 5.57 -18.10
N ASN A 392 34.02 4.26 -17.89
CA ASN A 392 33.96 3.64 -16.58
C ASN A 392 32.78 4.15 -15.70
N GLN A 393 31.78 4.79 -16.32
CA GLN A 393 30.54 5.29 -15.73
C GLN A 393 29.39 4.29 -15.91
N CYS A 394 28.32 4.47 -15.15
CA CYS A 394 27.21 3.53 -15.05
C CYS A 394 25.90 4.17 -15.49
N LEU A 395 24.96 3.33 -15.96
CA LEU A 395 23.56 3.73 -16.02
C LEU A 395 23.06 4.06 -14.61
N ASP A 396 22.26 5.11 -14.51
CA ASP A 396 21.74 5.63 -13.24
C ASP A 396 20.31 6.12 -13.46
N ASN A 397 19.36 5.67 -12.65
CA ASN A 397 17.98 6.18 -12.76
C ASN A 397 17.84 7.62 -12.23
N MET A 398 18.86 8.17 -11.56
CA MET A 398 18.95 9.51 -10.99
C MET A 398 17.83 9.86 -10.00
N GLY A 399 17.11 8.85 -9.48
CA GLY A 399 15.88 9.05 -8.72
C GLY A 399 14.73 9.66 -9.54
N ARG A 400 14.84 9.64 -10.88
CA ARG A 400 13.82 10.12 -11.80
C ARG A 400 12.63 9.15 -11.86
N LYS A 401 11.50 9.67 -12.33
CA LYS A 401 10.19 9.01 -12.39
C LYS A 401 9.92 8.44 -13.80
N GLU A 402 8.73 7.85 -13.94
CA GLU A 402 8.18 7.43 -15.23
C GLU A 402 8.22 8.56 -16.26
N ASN A 403 8.51 8.20 -17.52
CA ASN A 403 8.62 9.09 -18.68
C ASN A 403 9.80 10.08 -18.63
N GLU A 404 10.76 9.86 -17.73
CA GLU A 404 12.02 10.58 -17.71
C GLU A 404 13.15 9.76 -18.35
N LYS A 405 14.20 10.45 -18.80
CA LYS A 405 15.37 9.83 -19.41
C LYS A 405 16.18 9.07 -18.35
N VAL A 406 16.70 7.88 -18.69
CA VAL A 406 17.74 7.26 -17.86
C VAL A 406 18.99 8.14 -17.86
N GLY A 407 19.70 8.16 -16.75
CA GLY A 407 20.92 8.92 -16.56
C GLY A 407 22.18 8.09 -16.79
N PHE A 408 23.30 8.80 -16.81
CA PHE A 408 24.64 8.27 -16.89
C PHE A 408 25.52 9.01 -15.88
N PHE A 409 26.13 8.27 -14.95
CA PHE A 409 26.84 8.87 -13.83
C PHE A 409 28.02 8.02 -13.37
N ASN A 410 28.91 8.59 -12.55
CA ASN A 410 30.04 7.84 -12.00
C ASN A 410 29.56 6.62 -11.21
N CYS A 411 30.09 5.44 -11.55
CA CYS A 411 29.79 4.22 -10.83
C CYS A 411 30.20 4.36 -9.36
N HIS A 412 29.27 4.15 -8.44
CA HIS A 412 29.52 4.36 -7.01
C HIS A 412 29.48 3.11 -6.15
N GLY A 413 29.06 1.94 -6.66
CA GLY A 413 29.05 0.69 -5.89
C GLY A 413 28.01 0.62 -4.77
N MET A 414 27.27 1.71 -4.52
CA MET A 414 26.32 1.81 -3.40
C MET A 414 24.96 1.17 -3.67
N GLY A 415 24.74 0.52 -4.82
CA GLY A 415 23.44 0.00 -5.19
C GLY A 415 22.43 1.09 -5.52
N GLY A 416 21.17 0.95 -5.08
CA GLY A 416 20.14 1.98 -5.23
C GLY A 416 19.85 2.37 -6.69
N ASN A 417 20.16 3.61 -7.06
CA ASN A 417 19.82 4.18 -8.38
C ASN A 417 20.61 3.58 -9.55
N GLN A 418 21.74 2.91 -9.28
CA GLN A 418 22.57 2.26 -10.29
C GLN A 418 22.30 0.75 -10.42
N VAL A 419 21.25 0.25 -9.77
CA VAL A 419 20.88 -1.16 -9.85
C VAL A 419 19.84 -1.35 -10.94
N PHE A 420 20.22 -2.13 -11.94
CA PHE A 420 19.36 -2.58 -13.02
C PHE A 420 19.37 -4.11 -13.08
N SER A 421 18.23 -4.67 -13.46
CA SER A 421 18.11 -6.11 -13.73
C SER A 421 17.98 -6.33 -15.23
N TYR A 422 18.78 -7.25 -15.78
CA TYR A 422 18.60 -7.74 -17.15
C TYR A 422 17.88 -9.09 -17.09
N THR A 423 16.64 -9.12 -17.55
CA THR A 423 15.68 -10.20 -17.26
C THR A 423 15.74 -11.33 -18.28
N ALA A 424 15.23 -12.51 -17.92
CA ALA A 424 15.06 -13.61 -18.88
C ALA A 424 14.16 -13.25 -20.07
N ASP A 425 13.22 -12.32 -19.86
CA ASP A 425 12.33 -11.77 -20.88
C ASP A 425 12.99 -10.67 -21.73
N LYS A 426 14.31 -10.48 -21.57
CA LYS A 426 15.12 -9.53 -22.36
C LYS A 426 14.71 -8.06 -22.13
N GLU A 427 14.35 -7.71 -20.91
CA GLU A 427 14.11 -6.31 -20.50
C GLU A 427 15.23 -5.83 -19.59
N ILE A 428 15.49 -4.52 -19.56
CA ILE A 428 16.37 -3.88 -18.56
C ILE A 428 15.49 -3.08 -17.61
N ARG A 429 15.39 -3.51 -16.35
CA ARG A 429 14.46 -2.93 -15.37
C ARG A 429 15.16 -2.22 -14.22
N THR A 430 14.54 -1.14 -13.73
CA THR A 430 14.85 -0.47 -12.46
C THR A 430 13.53 -0.21 -11.71
N ASP A 431 13.35 -0.84 -10.55
CA ASP A 431 12.06 -0.89 -9.83
C ASP A 431 10.90 -1.42 -10.72
N ASP A 432 9.84 -0.64 -10.94
CA ASP A 432 8.70 -0.95 -11.81
C ASP A 432 8.82 -0.35 -13.22
N LEU A 433 9.99 0.21 -13.55
CA LEU A 433 10.28 0.83 -14.85
C LEU A 433 11.23 -0.02 -15.69
N CYS A 434 10.99 -0.01 -16.99
CA CYS A 434 11.78 -0.64 -18.03
C CYS A 434 12.44 0.43 -18.90
N LEU A 435 13.66 0.15 -19.38
CA LEU A 435 14.30 0.98 -20.39
C LEU A 435 13.59 0.83 -21.73
N ASP A 436 13.19 1.96 -22.30
CA ASP A 436 12.34 2.07 -23.48
C ASP A 436 12.97 2.99 -24.54
N VAL A 437 12.85 2.58 -25.80
CA VAL A 437 13.36 3.33 -26.95
C VAL A 437 12.21 3.68 -27.88
N SER A 438 11.79 4.95 -27.85
CA SER A 438 10.69 5.46 -28.67
C SER A 438 11.14 6.20 -29.94
N ARG A 439 12.44 6.51 -30.09
CA ARG A 439 12.98 7.26 -31.23
C ARG A 439 14.32 6.70 -31.68
N LEU A 440 14.52 6.60 -33.00
CA LEU A 440 15.81 6.27 -33.60
C LEU A 440 16.83 7.35 -33.25
N ASN A 441 18.08 6.94 -32.95
CA ASN A 441 19.15 7.83 -32.51
C ASN A 441 18.80 8.69 -31.27
N GLY A 442 17.78 8.26 -30.53
CA GLY A 442 17.18 9.03 -29.44
C GLY A 442 17.68 8.62 -28.05
N PRO A 443 17.28 9.38 -27.02
CA PRO A 443 17.55 9.03 -25.63
C PRO A 443 16.77 7.79 -25.21
N VAL A 444 17.30 7.09 -24.22
CA VAL A 444 16.60 5.98 -23.57
C VAL A 444 15.72 6.52 -22.43
N LEU A 445 14.45 6.12 -22.41
CA LEU A 445 13.46 6.54 -21.41
C LEU A 445 13.23 5.42 -20.40
N MET A 446 12.71 5.79 -19.23
CA MET A 446 12.20 4.84 -18.23
C MET A 446 10.68 4.90 -18.22
N LEU A 447 10.02 3.84 -18.67
CA LEU A 447 8.56 3.73 -18.73
C LEU A 447 8.09 2.50 -17.95
N LYS A 448 6.81 2.43 -17.58
CA LYS A 448 6.28 1.22 -16.95
C LYS A 448 6.54 -0.01 -17.81
N CYS A 449 6.98 -1.08 -17.18
CA CYS A 449 7.16 -2.36 -17.84
C CYS A 449 5.81 -2.89 -18.34
N HIS A 450 5.66 -3.03 -19.66
CA HIS A 450 4.42 -3.53 -20.26
C HIS A 450 4.52 -4.99 -20.71
N HIS A 451 5.71 -5.59 -20.71
CA HIS A 451 5.94 -7.01 -21.03
C HIS A 451 5.50 -7.45 -22.44
N LEU A 452 5.31 -6.49 -23.34
CA LEU A 452 4.93 -6.73 -24.75
C LEU A 452 6.14 -6.74 -25.70
N ARG A 453 7.36 -6.76 -25.14
CA ARG A 453 8.63 -6.65 -25.89
C ARG A 453 8.69 -5.34 -26.68
N GLY A 454 8.95 -5.38 -27.99
CA GLY A 454 8.95 -4.21 -28.86
C GLY A 454 10.01 -3.18 -28.47
N ASN A 455 9.57 -2.00 -28.07
CA ASN A 455 10.40 -0.87 -27.64
C ASN A 455 11.07 -1.04 -26.27
N GLN A 456 10.73 -2.09 -25.51
CA GLN A 456 11.37 -2.46 -24.24
C GLN A 456 12.26 -3.72 -24.34
N LEU A 457 12.46 -4.25 -25.56
CA LEU A 457 13.25 -5.46 -25.78
C LEU A 457 14.73 -5.13 -25.98
N TRP A 458 15.60 -5.79 -25.23
CA TRP A 458 17.06 -5.64 -25.27
C TRP A 458 17.76 -6.98 -25.40
N GLU A 459 18.74 -7.07 -26.30
CA GLU A 459 19.58 -8.24 -26.48
C GLU A 459 21.01 -7.91 -26.07
N TYR A 460 21.47 -8.56 -25.00
CA TYR A 460 22.85 -8.49 -24.59
C TYR A 460 23.70 -9.55 -25.32
N ASP A 461 24.75 -9.09 -26.01
CA ASP A 461 25.80 -9.93 -26.57
C ASP A 461 27.00 -9.91 -25.62
N ALA A 462 27.25 -11.03 -24.93
CA ALA A 462 28.31 -11.13 -23.93
C ALA A 462 29.73 -11.17 -24.52
N GLU A 463 29.88 -11.51 -25.80
CA GLU A 463 31.18 -11.49 -26.47
C GLU A 463 31.54 -10.08 -26.92
N LYS A 464 30.57 -9.35 -27.47
CA LYS A 464 30.75 -7.96 -27.93
C LYS A 464 30.57 -6.93 -26.82
N LEU A 465 29.97 -7.34 -25.70
CA LEU A 465 29.53 -6.50 -24.59
C LEU A 465 28.49 -5.45 -25.02
N THR A 466 27.67 -5.72 -26.03
CA THR A 466 26.73 -4.73 -26.57
C THR A 466 25.29 -5.01 -26.13
N LEU A 467 24.55 -3.96 -25.77
CA LEU A 467 23.10 -4.02 -25.56
C LEU A 467 22.39 -3.50 -26.82
N ARG A 468 21.86 -4.41 -27.62
CA ARG A 468 21.13 -4.10 -28.86
C ARG A 468 19.64 -4.00 -28.59
N HIS A 469 19.00 -2.97 -29.11
CA HIS A 469 17.56 -2.83 -29.18
C HIS A 469 17.07 -3.36 -30.54
N PRO A 470 16.46 -4.57 -30.61
CA PRO A 470 16.21 -5.24 -31.89
C PRO A 470 15.25 -4.48 -32.81
N ASN A 471 14.26 -3.80 -32.26
CA ASN A 471 13.23 -3.11 -33.04
C ASN A 471 13.79 -1.93 -33.85
N SER A 472 14.76 -1.18 -33.29
CA SER A 472 15.45 -0.12 -34.03
C SER A 472 16.72 -0.59 -34.75
N ASN A 473 17.19 -1.80 -34.45
CA ASN A 473 18.50 -2.31 -34.86
C ASN A 473 19.67 -1.40 -34.42
N GLN A 474 19.54 -0.78 -33.25
CA GLN A 474 20.54 0.14 -32.68
C GLN A 474 21.07 -0.40 -31.36
N CYS A 475 22.26 0.04 -30.96
CA CYS A 475 22.92 -0.36 -29.73
C CYS A 475 22.93 0.81 -28.73
N LEU A 476 22.83 0.48 -27.45
CA LEU A 476 23.02 1.44 -26.37
C LEU A 476 24.44 2.01 -26.46
N ALA A 477 24.53 3.34 -26.51
CA ALA A 477 25.77 4.08 -26.55
C ALA A 477 25.85 5.01 -25.33
N GLU A 478 27.08 5.34 -24.94
CA GLU A 478 27.33 6.40 -23.99
C GLU A 478 26.71 7.74 -24.44
N PRO A 479 26.55 8.70 -23.52
CA PRO A 479 26.01 10.00 -23.84
C PRO A 479 26.82 10.75 -24.91
N SER A 480 26.15 11.49 -25.78
CA SER A 480 26.81 12.36 -26.77
C SER A 480 27.35 13.64 -26.11
N ASP A 481 28.25 14.35 -26.79
CA ASP A 481 28.79 15.63 -26.31
C ASP A 481 27.71 16.70 -26.04
N GLU A 482 26.58 16.64 -26.74
CA GLU A 482 25.46 17.57 -26.55
C GLU A 482 24.72 17.39 -25.21
N ASP A 483 24.66 16.16 -24.68
CA ASP A 483 23.99 15.83 -23.42
C ASP A 483 24.77 14.70 -22.74
N ARG A 484 25.78 15.07 -21.95
CA ARG A 484 26.73 14.14 -21.32
C ARG A 484 26.13 13.27 -20.21
N LEU A 485 24.85 13.46 -19.89
CA LEU A 485 24.18 12.77 -18.78
C LEU A 485 23.15 11.75 -19.24
N VAL A 486 22.91 11.63 -20.55
CA VAL A 486 21.81 10.82 -21.08
C VAL A 486 22.33 9.88 -22.18
N PRO A 487 22.31 8.56 -21.96
CA PRO A 487 22.71 7.61 -22.99
C PRO A 487 21.65 7.58 -24.10
N THR A 488 22.11 7.23 -25.30
CA THR A 488 21.27 7.15 -26.50
C THR A 488 21.40 5.79 -27.15
N VAL A 489 20.46 5.42 -28.00
CA VAL A 489 20.70 4.34 -28.96
C VAL A 489 21.34 4.90 -30.22
N ARG A 490 22.31 4.19 -30.81
CA ARG A 490 22.98 4.58 -32.05
C ARG A 490 23.20 3.37 -32.94
N GLU A 491 23.56 3.56 -34.21
CA GLU A 491 23.96 2.44 -35.07
C GLU A 491 25.02 1.57 -34.38
N CYS A 492 24.83 0.25 -34.43
CA CYS A 492 25.70 -0.69 -33.74
C CYS A 492 27.10 -0.71 -34.37
N GLY A 493 28.09 -0.27 -33.60
CA GLY A 493 29.50 -0.30 -33.94
C GLY A 493 30.29 -1.29 -33.08
N ARG A 494 31.62 -1.25 -33.22
CA ARG A 494 32.57 -2.03 -32.39
C ARG A 494 33.35 -1.17 -31.39
N GLY A 495 32.93 0.09 -31.21
CA GLY A 495 33.60 1.04 -30.32
C GLY A 495 33.31 0.75 -28.85
N ARG A 496 34.27 1.05 -27.97
CA ARG A 496 34.16 0.85 -26.52
C ARG A 496 33.04 1.68 -25.89
N ALA A 497 32.68 2.81 -26.51
CA ALA A 497 31.52 3.64 -26.16
C ALA A 497 30.17 2.90 -26.17
N GLN A 498 30.06 1.76 -26.89
CA GLN A 498 28.87 0.91 -26.92
C GLN A 498 29.04 -0.41 -26.17
N GLN A 499 30.15 -0.57 -25.43
CA GLN A 499 30.43 -1.76 -24.66
C GLN A 499 30.04 -1.55 -23.20
N TRP A 500 29.28 -2.50 -22.66
CA TRP A 500 28.65 -2.47 -21.35
C TRP A 500 28.92 -3.76 -20.59
N LEU A 501 29.53 -3.62 -19.41
CA LEU A 501 29.72 -4.69 -18.45
C LEU A 501 28.50 -4.74 -17.52
N LEU A 502 27.82 -5.88 -17.49
CA LEU A 502 26.80 -6.16 -16.49
C LEU A 502 27.49 -6.76 -15.26
N ARG A 503 27.57 -5.97 -14.19
CA ARG A 503 28.22 -6.38 -12.93
C ARG A 503 27.17 -6.62 -11.87
N ASN A 504 27.08 -7.87 -11.40
CA ASN A 504 26.18 -8.20 -10.31
C ASN A 504 26.54 -7.43 -9.04
N ALA A 505 25.53 -6.86 -8.40
CA ALA A 505 25.67 -6.26 -7.09
C ALA A 505 25.85 -7.39 -6.07
N THR A 506 26.97 -7.37 -5.37
CA THR A 506 27.19 -8.20 -4.19
C THR A 506 26.85 -7.37 -2.97
N LEU A 507 26.01 -7.88 -2.08
CA LEU A 507 25.98 -7.36 -0.71
C LEU A 507 27.39 -7.54 -0.15
N GLY A 508 28.02 -6.45 0.30
CA GLY A 508 29.39 -6.48 0.78
C GLY A 508 29.59 -7.58 1.81
N ALA A 509 30.70 -8.30 1.67
CA ALA A 509 31.19 -9.29 2.64
C ALA A 509 31.41 -8.68 4.04
#